data_AF-A0A1Z4BPY0-F1
#
_entry.id   AF-A0A1Z4BPY0-F1
#
_cell.length_a   1.000
_cell.length_b   1.000
_cell.length_c   1.000
_cell.angle_alpha   90.00
_cell.angle_beta   90.00
_cell.angle_gamma   90.00
#
_symmetry.space_group_name_H-M   'P 1'
#
loop_
_entity.id
_entity.type
_entity.pdbx_description
1 polymer ?
#
loop_
_entity_poly.entity_id
_entity_poly.type
_entity_poly.pdbx_seq_one_letter_code
_entity_poly.pdbx_strand_id
1 'polypeptide(L)'
;MDLTRNKIKSLFESNRAMINYSVTKEDTDMIILCKKTDSYILKFDCRLQFDSFLRFNPFTIQLNKLENFVYDLIIEELKKYYCNDIGFVIKDFYKTDYSFSQEITSEAHLEEFLSEFYKCLSYYEQEVFPKLLDIKFLADYVGSVPFERKAEIVVGGSFPVHLFKKIAILKWGNHSRYEEYKNETLKLIDLYAIKKPEKTEEVAIFKQGFDYLITHLENEPNPF
;
A
#
# COMPACT_ATOMS: atom_id res chain seq x y z
N MET A 1 3.91 -37.42 -10.12
CA MET A 1 2.58 -36.79 -10.02
C MET A 1 2.60 -35.59 -10.93
N ASP A 2 1.71 -35.52 -11.92
CA ASP A 2 1.59 -34.31 -12.73
C ASP A 2 0.94 -33.22 -11.88
N LEU A 3 1.78 -32.39 -11.27
CA LEU A 3 1.35 -31.21 -10.54
C LEU A 3 0.88 -30.17 -11.57
N THR A 4 -0.23 -30.46 -12.23
CA THR A 4 -0.76 -29.53 -13.22
C THR A 4 -1.20 -28.26 -12.52
N ARG A 5 -0.90 -27.11 -13.10
CA ARG A 5 -1.33 -25.78 -12.64
C ARG A 5 -2.83 -25.70 -12.31
N ASN A 6 -3.64 -26.55 -12.95
CA ASN A 6 -5.07 -26.68 -12.69
C ASN A 6 -5.38 -27.45 -11.40
N LYS A 7 -4.58 -28.46 -11.04
CA LYS A 7 -4.69 -29.19 -9.77
C LYS A 7 -4.38 -28.28 -8.58
N ILE A 8 -3.32 -27.47 -8.65
CA ILE A 8 -2.97 -26.50 -7.60
C ILE A 8 -4.11 -25.48 -7.42
N LYS A 9 -4.59 -24.88 -8.52
CA LYS A 9 -5.71 -23.92 -8.47
C LYS A 9 -6.97 -24.56 -7.89
N SER A 10 -7.34 -25.75 -8.36
CA SER A 10 -8.49 -26.50 -7.86
C SER A 10 -8.39 -26.71 -6.37
N LEU A 11 -7.20 -26.98 -5.81
CA LEU A 11 -7.03 -27.17 -4.37
C LEU A 11 -7.21 -25.90 -3.56
N PHE A 12 -6.72 -24.75 -4.04
CA PHE A 12 -7.04 -23.45 -3.42
C PHE A 12 -8.55 -23.14 -3.50
N GLU A 13 -9.19 -23.46 -4.62
CA GLU A 13 -10.63 -23.25 -4.82
C GLU A 13 -11.50 -24.24 -4.02
N SER A 14 -11.05 -25.49 -3.84
CA SER A 14 -11.72 -26.51 -3.03
C SER A 14 -11.59 -26.24 -1.54
N ASN A 15 -10.47 -25.65 -1.10
CA ASN A 15 -10.28 -25.18 0.27
C ASN A 15 -10.84 -23.77 0.53
N ARG A 16 -11.63 -23.22 -0.41
CA ARG A 16 -12.18 -21.87 -0.31
C ARG A 16 -13.08 -21.65 0.91
N ALA A 17 -13.67 -22.73 1.46
CA ALA A 17 -14.40 -22.66 2.72
C ALA A 17 -13.53 -22.21 3.92
N MET A 18 -12.20 -22.36 3.83
CA MET A 18 -11.25 -21.89 4.84
C MET A 18 -10.80 -20.44 4.63
N ILE A 19 -11.08 -19.83 3.47
CA ILE A 19 -10.56 -18.50 3.11
C ILE A 19 -11.67 -17.61 2.55
N ASN A 20 -11.96 -16.51 3.26
CA ASN A 20 -12.92 -15.48 2.80
C ASN A 20 -12.31 -14.59 1.69
N TYR A 21 -11.76 -15.23 0.65
CA TYR A 21 -11.04 -14.63 -0.47
C TYR A 21 -11.62 -15.15 -1.79
N SER A 22 -11.59 -14.28 -2.80
CA SER A 22 -11.71 -14.68 -4.20
C SER A 22 -10.37 -15.19 -4.70
N VAL A 23 -10.37 -16.25 -5.51
CA VAL A 23 -9.15 -16.80 -6.11
C VAL A 23 -9.16 -16.45 -7.59
N THR A 24 -8.14 -15.72 -8.06
CA THR A 24 -8.00 -15.30 -9.46
C THR A 24 -6.64 -15.72 -10.02
N LYS A 25 -6.60 -15.98 -11.33
CA LYS A 25 -5.36 -16.16 -12.10
C LYS A 25 -5.09 -14.87 -12.86
N GLU A 26 -3.98 -14.18 -12.56
CA GLU A 26 -3.52 -13.03 -13.33
C GLU A 26 -2.48 -13.44 -14.40
N ASP A 27 -1.73 -14.52 -14.18
CA ASP A 27 -0.79 -15.14 -15.15
C ASP A 27 -0.81 -16.67 -15.02
N THR A 28 -0.27 -17.38 -16.00
CA THR A 28 -0.12 -18.85 -16.07
C THR A 28 0.45 -19.48 -14.80
N ASP A 29 1.35 -18.78 -14.12
CA ASP A 29 2.09 -19.28 -12.97
C ASP A 29 1.75 -18.58 -11.63
N MET A 30 0.81 -17.63 -11.62
CA MET A 30 0.49 -16.83 -10.43
C MET A 30 -0.95 -17.04 -9.98
N ILE A 31 -1.12 -17.49 -8.73
CA ILE A 31 -2.41 -17.60 -8.05
C ILE A 31 -2.53 -16.42 -7.10
N ILE A 32 -3.60 -15.64 -7.24
CA ILE A 32 -3.89 -14.50 -6.36
C ILE A 32 -5.12 -14.81 -5.52
N LEU A 33 -4.98 -14.64 -4.20
CA LEU A 33 -6.10 -14.53 -3.28
C LEU A 33 -6.40 -13.05 -3.08
N CYS A 34 -7.62 -12.64 -3.43
CA CYS A 34 -8.06 -11.26 -3.34
C CYS A 34 -9.26 -11.13 -2.38
N LYS A 35 -9.14 -10.22 -1.41
CA LYS A 35 -10.23 -9.80 -0.52
C LYS A 35 -10.50 -8.33 -0.76
N LYS A 36 -11.70 -8.03 -1.23
CA LYS A 36 -12.15 -6.68 -1.54
C LYS A 36 -13.23 -6.27 -0.55
N THR A 37 -13.04 -5.09 0.03
CA THR A 37 -14.04 -4.38 0.85
C THR A 37 -14.21 -2.97 0.27
N ASP A 38 -15.15 -2.21 0.81
CA ASP A 38 -15.30 -0.79 0.45
C ASP A 38 -14.08 0.03 0.90
N SER A 39 -13.41 -0.39 1.98
CA SER A 39 -12.31 0.37 2.57
C SER A 39 -10.94 0.00 2.01
N TYR A 40 -10.75 -1.23 1.56
CA TYR A 40 -9.46 -1.71 1.08
C TYR A 40 -9.56 -2.92 0.14
N ILE A 41 -8.50 -3.15 -0.63
CA ILE A 41 -8.25 -4.40 -1.37
C ILE A 41 -6.97 -5.03 -0.85
N LEU A 42 -7.04 -6.31 -0.49
CA LEU A 42 -5.89 -7.14 -0.13
C LEU A 42 -5.66 -8.17 -1.22
N LYS A 43 -4.42 -8.28 -1.67
CA LYS A 43 -3.96 -9.33 -2.58
C LYS A 43 -2.82 -10.10 -1.93
N PHE A 44 -2.92 -11.41 -1.94
CA PHE A 44 -1.80 -12.32 -1.69
C PHE A 44 -1.54 -13.10 -2.95
N ASP A 45 -0.28 -13.30 -3.28
CA ASP A 45 0.07 -14.14 -4.42
C ASP A 45 1.01 -15.27 -4.04
N CYS A 46 0.77 -16.40 -4.71
CA CYS A 46 1.63 -17.56 -4.71
C CYS A 46 2.03 -17.82 -6.15
N ARG A 47 3.32 -18.06 -6.39
CA ARG A 47 3.86 -18.30 -7.72
C ARG A 47 4.44 -19.70 -7.84
N LEU A 48 4.04 -20.41 -8.88
CA LEU A 48 4.69 -21.64 -9.32
C LEU A 48 5.91 -21.28 -10.18
N GLN A 49 7.07 -21.82 -9.84
CA GLN A 49 8.31 -21.67 -10.58
C GLN A 49 8.85 -23.04 -10.96
N PHE A 50 9.51 -23.14 -12.11
CA PHE A 50 10.18 -24.38 -12.55
C PHE A 50 9.27 -25.63 -12.46
N ASP A 51 7.99 -25.45 -12.81
CA ASP A 51 6.92 -26.46 -12.84
C ASP A 51 6.58 -27.19 -11.52
N SER A 52 7.32 -26.95 -10.43
CA SER A 52 7.17 -27.69 -9.17
C SER A 52 7.47 -26.88 -7.91
N PHE A 53 8.09 -25.70 -8.02
CA PHE A 53 8.49 -24.90 -6.88
C PHE A 53 7.44 -23.84 -6.54
N LEU A 54 6.79 -23.95 -5.38
CA LEU A 54 5.84 -22.94 -4.92
C LEU A 54 6.54 -21.92 -4.03
N ARG A 55 6.39 -20.65 -4.42
CA ARG A 55 6.90 -19.50 -3.67
C ARG A 55 5.75 -18.63 -3.20
N PHE A 56 5.76 -18.34 -1.89
CA PHE A 56 4.95 -17.28 -1.33
C PHE A 56 5.58 -15.92 -1.60
N ASN A 57 4.78 -14.99 -2.11
CA ASN A 57 5.16 -13.60 -2.23
C ASN A 57 4.42 -12.76 -1.17
N PRO A 58 5.02 -11.64 -0.75
CA PRO A 58 4.39 -10.72 0.19
C PRO A 58 3.05 -10.18 -0.33
N PHE A 59 2.19 -9.71 0.57
CA PHE A 59 0.89 -9.16 0.19
C PHE A 59 1.01 -7.75 -0.44
N THR A 60 0.01 -7.38 -1.22
CA THR A 60 -0.27 -6.00 -1.64
C THR A 60 -1.56 -5.53 -1.00
N ILE A 61 -1.58 -4.28 -0.50
CA ILE A 61 -2.76 -3.63 0.05
C ILE A 61 -3.03 -2.31 -0.69
N GLN A 62 -4.29 -2.07 -1.04
CA GLN A 62 -4.77 -0.79 -1.53
C GLN A 62 -5.76 -0.23 -0.52
N LEU A 63 -5.51 0.99 -0.03
CA LEU A 63 -6.30 1.63 1.03
C LEU A 63 -7.40 2.52 0.43
N ASN A 64 -8.35 1.94 -0.29
CA ASN A 64 -9.38 2.67 -1.05
C ASN A 64 -10.06 3.80 -0.27
N LYS A 65 -10.42 3.59 1.01
CA LYS A 65 -11.03 4.65 1.83
C LYS A 65 -10.09 5.86 1.94
N LEU A 66 -8.84 5.62 2.32
CA LEU A 66 -7.81 6.67 2.41
C LEU A 66 -7.54 7.33 1.06
N GLU A 67 -7.36 6.53 0.02
CA GLU A 67 -7.10 7.04 -1.33
C GLU A 67 -8.24 7.94 -1.82
N ASN A 68 -9.50 7.57 -1.58
CA ASN A 68 -10.65 8.39 -1.98
C ASN A 68 -10.65 9.73 -1.24
N PHE A 69 -10.45 9.73 0.09
CA PHE A 69 -10.37 10.98 0.84
C PHE A 69 -9.22 11.87 0.37
N VAL A 70 -8.03 11.30 0.12
CA VAL A 70 -6.90 12.10 -0.38
C VAL A 70 -7.21 12.62 -1.79
N TYR A 71 -7.73 11.79 -2.68
CA TYR A 71 -8.05 12.17 -4.06
C TYR A 71 -9.03 13.34 -4.12
N ASP A 72 -10.04 13.36 -3.26
CA ASP A 72 -11.01 14.46 -3.16
C ASP A 72 -10.35 15.78 -2.69
N LEU A 73 -9.19 15.70 -2.01
CA LEU A 73 -8.40 16.86 -1.61
C LEU A 73 -7.40 17.34 -2.67
N ILE A 74 -7.30 16.66 -3.80
CA ILE A 74 -6.42 17.04 -4.91
C ILE A 74 -7.23 17.76 -5.98
N ILE A 75 -6.93 19.05 -6.19
CA ILE A 75 -7.54 19.84 -7.25
C ILE A 75 -7.28 19.20 -8.63
N GLU A 76 -8.20 19.44 -9.58
CA GLU A 76 -8.23 18.76 -10.88
C GLU A 76 -6.89 18.86 -11.64
N GLU A 77 -6.27 20.03 -11.60
CA GLU A 77 -5.00 20.33 -12.27
C GLU A 77 -3.81 19.52 -11.74
N LEU A 78 -3.93 19.00 -10.51
CA LEU A 78 -2.90 18.20 -9.84
C LEU A 78 -3.14 16.69 -9.94
N LYS A 79 -4.31 16.25 -10.41
CA LYS A 79 -4.62 14.82 -10.51
C LYS A 79 -3.69 14.05 -11.44
N LYS A 80 -3.08 14.71 -12.42
CA LYS A 80 -2.01 14.13 -13.26
C LYS A 80 -0.77 13.67 -12.48
N TYR A 81 -0.55 14.19 -11.27
CA TYR A 81 0.56 13.77 -10.39
C TYR A 81 0.12 12.71 -9.37
N TYR A 82 -1.15 12.32 -9.36
CA TYR A 82 -1.71 11.36 -8.41
C TYR A 82 -1.39 9.91 -8.81
N CYS A 83 -1.12 9.07 -7.81
CA CYS A 83 -1.10 7.62 -7.97
C CYS A 83 -1.56 6.99 -6.65
N ASN A 84 -2.46 6.02 -6.75
CA ASN A 84 -3.21 5.41 -5.64
C ASN A 84 -2.45 4.25 -4.97
N ASP A 85 -1.12 4.27 -5.07
CA ASP A 85 -0.26 3.23 -4.51
C ASP A 85 0.37 3.73 -3.21
N ILE A 86 0.41 2.88 -2.17
CA ILE A 86 1.26 3.12 -1.00
C ILE A 86 2.22 1.94 -0.90
N GLY A 87 3.52 2.25 -0.93
CA GLY A 87 4.58 1.27 -0.82
C GLY A 87 4.78 0.88 0.64
N PHE A 88 4.42 -0.35 0.97
CA PHE A 88 4.75 -0.96 2.25
C PHE A 88 5.92 -1.89 2.08
N VAL A 89 6.99 -1.63 2.83
CA VAL A 89 8.11 -2.55 2.94
C VAL A 89 7.81 -3.43 4.16
N ILE A 90 7.27 -4.64 3.94
CA ILE A 90 6.81 -5.51 5.04
C ILE A 90 7.86 -5.69 6.13
N LYS A 91 9.13 -5.88 5.76
CA LYS A 91 10.25 -6.05 6.72
C LYS A 91 10.43 -4.86 7.68
N ASP A 92 9.93 -3.68 7.33
CA ASP A 92 10.03 -2.48 8.17
C ASP A 92 8.99 -2.51 9.30
N PHE A 93 7.91 -3.27 9.12
CA PHE A 93 6.81 -3.44 10.09
C PHE A 93 6.81 -4.80 10.78
N TYR A 94 7.31 -5.81 10.06
CA TYR A 94 7.31 -7.19 10.46
C TYR A 94 8.68 -7.79 10.14
N LYS A 95 9.60 -7.66 11.11
CA LYS A 95 10.88 -8.37 11.06
C LYS A 95 10.62 -9.84 11.30
N THR A 96 10.69 -10.63 10.23
CA THR A 96 10.66 -12.09 10.32
C THR A 96 11.73 -12.66 9.41
N ASP A 97 12.47 -13.65 9.94
CA ASP A 97 13.34 -14.50 9.12
C ASP A 97 12.54 -15.66 8.51
N TYR A 98 11.23 -15.73 8.79
CA TYR A 98 10.35 -16.77 8.29
C TYR A 98 10.12 -16.60 6.79
N SER A 99 10.66 -17.52 6.02
CA SER A 99 10.38 -17.69 4.59
C SER A 99 10.02 -19.15 4.37
N PHE A 100 8.88 -19.39 3.73
CA PHE A 100 8.48 -20.73 3.31
C PHE A 100 8.29 -20.74 1.80
N SER A 101 9.04 -21.61 1.14
CA SER A 101 8.96 -21.92 -0.28
C SER A 101 9.46 -23.35 -0.44
N GLN A 102 8.77 -24.15 -1.24
CA GLN A 102 8.99 -25.60 -1.25
C GLN A 102 8.82 -26.17 -2.65
N GLU A 103 9.69 -27.13 -2.98
CA GLU A 103 9.51 -27.99 -4.14
C GLU A 103 8.45 -29.05 -3.85
N ILE A 104 7.43 -29.10 -4.70
CA ILE A 104 6.27 -29.96 -4.54
C ILE A 104 6.45 -31.22 -5.38
N THR A 105 6.88 -32.30 -4.71
CA THR A 105 7.12 -33.61 -5.33
C THR A 105 6.00 -34.62 -5.04
N SER A 106 5.13 -34.31 -4.08
CA SER A 106 4.02 -35.18 -3.62
C SER A 106 2.78 -34.37 -3.23
N GLU A 107 1.61 -35.03 -3.14
CA GLU A 107 0.39 -34.37 -2.64
C GLU A 107 0.56 -33.91 -1.19
N ALA A 108 1.29 -34.67 -0.38
CA ALA A 108 1.61 -34.31 1.00
C ALA A 108 2.41 -33.00 1.09
N HIS A 109 3.38 -32.77 0.19
CA HIS A 109 4.12 -31.49 0.14
C HIS A 109 3.19 -30.33 -0.21
N LEU A 110 2.21 -30.56 -1.09
CA LEU A 110 1.26 -29.52 -1.45
C LEU A 110 0.33 -29.18 -0.28
N GLU A 111 -0.14 -30.19 0.46
CA GLU A 111 -0.93 -30.00 1.68
C GLU A 111 -0.15 -29.28 2.79
N GLU A 112 1.13 -29.62 2.98
CA GLU A 112 2.04 -28.93 3.90
C GLU A 112 2.19 -27.46 3.51
N PHE A 113 2.49 -27.18 2.24
CA PHE A 113 2.62 -25.82 1.72
C PHE A 113 1.33 -25.01 1.94
N LEU A 114 0.16 -25.59 1.62
CA LEU A 114 -1.13 -24.94 1.81
C LEU A 114 -1.41 -24.67 3.29
N SER A 115 -1.11 -25.61 4.19
CA SER A 115 -1.26 -25.42 5.63
C SER A 115 -0.43 -24.24 6.13
N GLU A 116 0.84 -24.16 5.74
CA GLU A 116 1.73 -23.05 6.10
C GLU A 116 1.28 -21.72 5.49
N PHE A 117 0.81 -21.76 4.24
CA PHE A 117 0.22 -20.60 3.58
C PHE A 117 -0.98 -20.04 4.35
N TYR A 118 -1.90 -20.91 4.80
CA TYR A 118 -3.07 -20.48 5.56
C TYR A 118 -2.74 -19.95 6.96
N LYS A 119 -1.72 -20.51 7.63
CA LYS A 119 -1.20 -19.97 8.90
C LYS A 119 -0.65 -18.56 8.69
N CYS A 120 0.13 -18.35 7.64
CA CYS A 120 0.66 -17.03 7.30
C CYS A 120 -0.45 -16.04 6.99
N LEU A 121 -1.41 -16.43 6.15
CA LEU A 121 -2.57 -15.61 5.82
C LEU A 121 -3.33 -15.18 7.09
N SER A 122 -3.62 -16.14 7.97
CA SER A 122 -4.33 -15.89 9.23
C SER A 122 -3.56 -14.93 10.13
N TYR A 123 -2.23 -15.08 10.22
CA TYR A 123 -1.38 -14.15 10.95
C TYR A 123 -1.45 -12.72 10.37
N TYR A 124 -1.29 -12.56 9.05
CA TYR A 124 -1.36 -11.24 8.41
C TYR A 124 -2.72 -10.58 8.62
N GLU A 125 -3.82 -11.34 8.54
CA GLU A 125 -5.17 -10.83 8.79
C GLU A 125 -5.38 -10.37 10.24
N GLN A 126 -4.80 -11.05 11.22
CA GLN A 126 -5.00 -10.77 12.63
C GLN A 126 -4.04 -9.70 13.16
N GLU A 127 -2.78 -9.72 12.74
CA GLU A 127 -1.70 -8.97 13.38
C GLU A 127 -1.15 -7.81 12.55
N VAL A 128 -1.24 -7.88 11.22
CA VAL A 128 -0.60 -6.92 10.31
C VAL A 128 -1.62 -5.97 9.70
N PHE A 129 -2.66 -6.50 9.05
CA PHE A 129 -3.63 -5.67 8.33
C PHE A 129 -4.41 -4.70 9.20
N PRO A 130 -4.86 -5.06 10.42
CA PRO A 130 -5.55 -4.09 11.28
C PRO A 130 -4.70 -2.84 11.55
N LYS A 131 -3.37 -2.99 11.65
CA LYS A 131 -2.43 -1.87 11.82
C LYS A 131 -2.32 -1.03 10.55
N LEU A 132 -2.24 -1.67 9.37
CA LEU A 132 -2.17 -0.94 8.09
C LEU A 132 -3.45 -0.16 7.75
N LEU A 133 -4.57 -0.49 8.39
CA LEU A 133 -5.85 0.21 8.27
C LEU A 133 -6.03 1.32 9.31
N ASP A 134 -5.16 1.39 10.31
CA ASP A 134 -5.20 2.41 11.36
C ASP A 134 -4.45 3.67 10.89
N ILE A 135 -5.16 4.79 10.86
CA ILE A 135 -4.61 6.08 10.45
C ILE A 135 -3.45 6.54 11.34
N LYS A 136 -3.47 6.21 12.64
CA LYS A 136 -2.40 6.58 13.57
C LYS A 136 -1.14 5.81 13.25
N PHE A 137 -1.27 4.51 12.99
CA PHE A 137 -0.14 3.69 12.56
C PHE A 137 0.45 4.19 11.24
N LEU A 138 -0.40 4.53 10.26
CA LEU A 138 0.07 5.10 8.99
C LEU A 138 0.80 6.44 9.19
N ALA A 139 0.31 7.28 10.10
CA ALA A 139 0.96 8.54 10.46
C ALA A 139 2.28 8.33 11.19
N ASP A 140 2.39 7.36 12.10
CA ASP A 140 3.65 6.97 12.73
C ASP A 140 4.65 6.44 11.69
N TYR A 141 4.19 5.66 10.71
CA TYR A 141 5.03 5.17 9.62
C TYR A 141 5.54 6.30 8.73
N VAL A 142 4.64 7.13 8.20
CA VAL A 142 5.02 8.30 7.37
C VAL A 142 5.89 9.26 8.18
N GLY A 143 5.54 9.43 9.45
CA GLY A 143 6.23 10.28 10.40
C GLY A 143 7.53 9.68 10.92
N SER A 144 7.87 8.43 10.65
CA SER A 144 9.11 7.80 11.17
C SER A 144 10.37 8.44 10.60
N VAL A 145 10.28 9.11 9.46
CA VAL A 145 11.38 9.80 8.79
C VAL A 145 11.19 11.32 8.79
N PRO A 146 12.25 12.11 9.04
CA PRO A 146 12.20 13.57 8.90
C PRO A 146 11.96 13.96 7.44
N PHE A 147 11.48 15.18 7.19
CA PHE A 147 11.13 15.69 5.86
C PHE A 147 12.29 15.63 4.86
N GLU A 148 13.52 15.82 5.32
CA GLU A 148 14.74 15.70 4.50
C GLU A 148 14.85 14.31 3.84
N ARG A 149 14.40 13.28 4.56
CA ARG A 149 14.39 11.88 4.14
C ARG A 149 13.02 11.40 3.67
N LYS A 150 12.13 12.33 3.31
CA LYS A 150 10.76 12.05 2.81
C LYS A 150 10.68 11.00 1.70
N ALA A 151 11.73 10.82 0.90
CA ALA A 151 11.75 9.86 -0.20
C ALA A 151 11.87 8.39 0.28
N GLU A 152 12.28 8.15 1.52
CA GLU A 152 12.39 6.79 2.10
C GLU A 152 11.02 6.12 2.25
N ILE A 153 9.95 6.91 2.45
CA ILE A 153 8.58 6.40 2.54
C ILE A 153 7.81 6.70 1.27
N VAL A 154 7.41 5.68 0.51
CA VAL A 154 6.66 5.84 -0.74
C VAL A 154 5.16 5.79 -0.47
N VAL A 155 4.45 6.90 -0.72
CA VAL A 155 2.98 6.96 -0.63
C VAL A 155 2.30 7.15 -1.99
N GLY A 156 3.04 6.93 -3.08
CA GLY A 156 2.53 7.10 -4.45
C GLY A 156 2.39 8.57 -4.88
N GLY A 157 2.22 8.73 -6.18
CA GLY A 157 2.21 10.04 -6.83
C GLY A 157 3.60 10.66 -7.00
N SER A 158 3.63 11.83 -7.63
CA SER A 158 4.85 12.62 -7.84
C SER A 158 4.74 13.97 -7.14
N PHE A 159 5.80 14.77 -7.18
CA PHE A 159 5.76 16.11 -6.59
C PHE A 159 4.70 16.97 -7.30
N PRO A 160 3.84 17.70 -6.57
CA PRO A 160 3.81 17.86 -5.11
C PRO A 160 2.88 16.88 -4.39
N VAL A 161 2.02 16.16 -5.11
CA VAL A 161 0.92 15.34 -4.55
C VAL A 161 1.38 14.28 -3.55
N HIS A 162 2.53 13.63 -3.78
CA HIS A 162 3.05 12.67 -2.79
C HIS A 162 3.34 13.32 -1.41
N LEU A 163 3.67 14.61 -1.35
CA LEU A 163 3.82 15.35 -0.10
C LEU A 163 2.48 15.70 0.51
N PHE A 164 1.51 16.07 -0.32
CA PHE A 164 0.14 16.39 0.13
C PHE A 164 -0.49 15.19 0.82
N LYS A 165 -0.33 14.00 0.23
CA LYS A 165 -0.77 12.75 0.82
C LYS A 165 -0.11 12.45 2.17
N LYS A 166 1.20 12.68 2.29
CA LYS A 166 1.91 12.55 3.58
C LYS A 166 1.37 13.53 4.63
N ILE A 167 1.14 14.78 4.26
CA ILE A 167 0.58 15.80 5.15
C ILE A 167 -0.81 15.38 5.65
N ALA A 168 -1.68 14.91 4.75
CA ALA A 168 -3.02 14.43 5.11
C ALA A 168 -2.97 13.26 6.09
N ILE A 169 -2.14 12.24 5.81
CA ILE A 169 -1.94 11.09 6.71
C ILE A 169 -1.44 11.55 8.09
N LEU A 170 -0.43 12.42 8.13
CA LEU A 170 0.12 12.95 9.38
C LEU A 170 -0.92 13.75 10.18
N LYS A 171 -1.74 14.55 9.51
CA LYS A 171 -2.83 15.31 10.16
C LYS A 171 -3.88 14.39 10.75
N TRP A 172 -4.41 13.48 9.94
CA TRP A 172 -5.49 12.59 10.38
C TRP A 172 -5.02 11.59 11.45
N GLY A 173 -3.74 11.22 11.47
CA GLY A 173 -3.17 10.42 12.56
C GLY A 173 -2.71 11.22 13.77
N ASN A 174 -2.89 12.55 13.78
CA ASN A 174 -2.47 13.46 14.86
C ASN A 174 -0.97 13.34 15.21
N HIS A 175 -0.11 13.27 14.19
CA HIS A 175 1.33 13.09 14.36
C HIS A 175 2.06 14.45 14.44
N SER A 176 3.03 14.57 15.35
CA SER A 176 3.74 15.84 15.66
C SER A 176 4.47 16.45 14.45
N ARG A 177 4.94 15.61 13.52
CA ARG A 177 5.59 16.05 12.27
C ARG A 177 4.66 16.64 11.22
N TYR A 178 3.35 16.71 11.46
CA TYR A 178 2.43 17.42 10.55
C TYR A 178 2.90 18.85 10.25
N GLU A 179 3.28 19.61 11.29
CA GLU A 179 3.75 20.99 11.14
C GLU A 179 5.08 21.08 10.37
N GLU A 180 5.99 20.14 10.60
CA GLU A 180 7.26 20.03 9.85
C GLU A 180 6.97 19.83 8.36
N TYR A 181 6.18 18.81 8.02
CA TYR A 181 5.87 18.48 6.62
C TYR A 181 5.07 19.60 5.93
N LYS A 182 4.14 20.26 6.64
CA LYS A 182 3.40 21.42 6.13
C LYS A 182 4.36 22.55 5.74
N ASN A 183 5.20 22.99 6.67
CA ASN A 183 6.08 24.13 6.47
C ASN A 183 7.17 23.86 5.41
N GLU A 184 7.80 22.69 5.46
CA GLU A 184 8.87 22.35 4.53
C GLU A 184 8.35 22.05 3.11
N THR A 185 7.11 21.58 2.97
CA THR A 185 6.47 21.42 1.65
C THR A 185 6.26 22.77 0.97
N LEU A 186 5.74 23.77 1.70
CA LEU A 186 5.56 25.12 1.15
C LEU A 186 6.90 25.74 0.70
N LYS A 187 7.94 25.65 1.54
CA LYS A 187 9.29 26.09 1.18
C LYS A 187 9.82 25.40 -0.08
N LEU A 188 9.56 24.11 -0.22
CA LEU A 188 10.01 23.35 -1.40
C LEU A 188 9.26 23.77 -2.67
N ILE A 189 7.97 24.07 -2.58
CA ILE A 189 7.18 24.63 -3.69
C ILE A 189 7.74 26.00 -4.09
N ASP A 190 8.02 26.88 -3.12
CA ASP A 190 8.64 28.19 -3.37
C ASP A 190 10.01 28.07 -4.04
N LEU A 191 10.85 27.15 -3.55
CA LEU A 191 12.16 26.89 -4.13
C LEU A 191 12.07 26.36 -5.56
N TYR A 192 11.01 25.61 -5.88
CA TYR A 192 10.78 25.10 -7.22
C TYR A 192 10.54 26.23 -8.24
N ALA A 193 9.83 27.30 -7.86
CA ALA A 193 9.69 28.49 -8.71
C ALA A 193 11.04 29.17 -9.01
N ILE A 194 11.93 29.22 -8.00
CA ILE A 194 13.26 29.82 -8.18
C ILE A 194 14.14 28.94 -9.07
N LYS A 195 14.12 27.63 -8.87
CA LYS A 195 14.96 26.68 -9.62
C LYS A 195 14.47 26.44 -11.04
N LYS A 196 13.18 26.61 -11.29
CA LYS A 196 12.52 26.36 -12.58
C LYS A 196 11.57 27.50 -12.93
N PRO A 197 12.09 28.70 -13.23
CA PRO A 197 11.27 29.87 -13.53
C PRO A 197 10.35 29.67 -14.74
N GLU A 198 10.71 28.78 -15.67
CA GLU A 198 9.88 28.38 -16.81
C GLU A 198 8.61 27.63 -16.42
N LYS A 199 8.50 27.16 -15.17
CA LYS A 199 7.35 26.44 -14.60
C LYS A 199 6.54 27.30 -13.63
N THR A 200 6.63 28.63 -13.71
CA THR A 200 5.95 29.55 -12.77
C THR A 200 4.44 29.30 -12.68
N GLU A 201 3.77 29.05 -13.81
CA GLU A 201 2.33 28.72 -13.83
C GLU A 201 2.03 27.40 -13.09
N GLU A 202 2.87 26.38 -13.29
CA GLU A 202 2.75 25.09 -12.61
C GLU A 202 2.94 25.24 -11.08
N VAL A 203 3.85 26.13 -10.66
CA VAL A 203 4.06 26.42 -9.23
C VAL A 203 2.88 27.16 -8.60
N ALA A 204 2.24 28.07 -9.34
CA ALA A 204 1.02 28.72 -8.85
C ALA A 204 -0.08 27.69 -8.57
N ILE A 205 -0.24 26.70 -9.44
CA ILE A 205 -1.17 25.58 -9.24
C ILE A 205 -0.75 24.73 -8.03
N PHE A 206 0.56 24.47 -7.83
CA PHE A 206 1.04 23.75 -6.66
C PHE A 206 0.67 24.46 -5.36
N LYS A 207 0.82 25.80 -5.31
CA LYS A 207 0.43 26.61 -4.15
C LYS A 207 -1.07 26.57 -3.90
N GLN A 208 -1.88 26.76 -4.95
CA GLN A 208 -3.33 26.68 -4.84
C GLN A 208 -3.79 25.33 -4.29
N GLY A 209 -3.22 24.22 -4.78
CA GLY A 209 -3.52 22.89 -4.28
C GLY A 209 -3.07 22.67 -2.84
N PHE A 210 -1.91 23.22 -2.46
CA PHE A 210 -1.44 23.18 -1.07
C PHE A 210 -2.37 23.96 -0.14
N ASP A 211 -2.75 25.19 -0.50
CA ASP A 211 -3.64 26.03 0.30
C ASP A 211 -5.02 25.38 0.47
N TYR A 212 -5.56 24.80 -0.60
CA TYR A 212 -6.82 24.04 -0.55
C TYR A 212 -6.73 22.85 0.43
N LEU A 213 -5.67 22.05 0.31
CA LEU A 213 -5.41 20.92 1.20
C LEU A 213 -5.32 21.35 2.66
N ILE A 214 -4.48 22.34 2.98
CA ILE A 214 -4.27 22.79 4.36
C ILE A 214 -5.55 23.37 4.95
N THR A 215 -6.25 24.21 4.18
CA THR A 215 -7.53 24.79 4.61
C THR A 215 -8.53 23.69 4.95
N HIS A 216 -8.67 22.66 4.12
CA HIS A 216 -9.57 21.55 4.41
C HIS A 216 -9.13 20.79 5.67
N LEU A 217 -7.85 20.39 5.74
CA LEU A 217 -7.30 19.62 6.84
C LEU A 217 -7.38 20.32 8.21
N GLU A 218 -7.36 21.65 8.25
CA GLU A 218 -7.41 22.42 9.49
C GLU A 218 -8.83 22.81 9.93
N ASN A 219 -9.81 22.81 9.02
CA ASN A 219 -11.16 23.29 9.30
C ASN A 219 -12.23 22.19 9.25
N GLU A 220 -12.00 21.09 8.53
CA GLU A 220 -12.96 19.99 8.40
C GLU A 220 -12.67 18.86 9.39
N PRO A 221 -13.69 18.08 9.81
CA PRO A 221 -13.52 16.98 10.74
C PRO A 221 -12.64 15.87 10.16
N ASN A 222 -11.90 15.19 11.05
CA ASN A 222 -11.10 14.03 10.68
C ASN A 222 -12.01 12.85 10.25
N PRO A 223 -11.86 12.28 9.05
CA PRO A 223 -12.68 11.17 8.56
C PRO A 223 -12.27 9.77 9.10
N PHE A 224 -11.27 9.72 9.99
CA PHE A 224 -10.71 8.49 10.58
C PHE A 224 -10.78 8.47 12.10
#